data_AF-A0A1C0A689-F1
#
_entry.id   AF-A0A1C0A689-F1
#
_cell.length_a   1.000
_cell.length_b   1.000
_cell.length_c   1.000
_cell.angle_alpha   90.00
_cell.angle_beta   90.00
_cell.angle_gamma   90.00
#
_symmetry.space_group_name_H-M   'P 1'
#
loop_
_entity.id
_entity.type
_entity.pdbx_description
1 polymer ?
#
loop_
_entity_poly.entity_id
_entity_poly.type
_entity_poly.pdbx_seq_one_letter_code
_entity_poly.pdbx_strand_id
1 'polypeptide(L)'
;MLLAGNNNIIEECVFRYNRDSGLQVSRVNSNYDDISEWPSNNLILKSESHDNSDSDHEDADGFAPKLTVGKGNIFRGCVSHHNIDDGWDLYAKSETGPIGVVTIEDCIDHNNGMLSDGNTSGSGDKNGFKLGSSGIYVDHIVRRSIAFNNGKHGFTDNGNTSSIKFINNTAYNNGEYNFHRCDGASHVFINNVSFAGGHTDRIVGDISAPNALTEDDLYWYYIADESDFVTLTPGIDSDPSSNGFLHLKYGSDLIDAGVAAEGIEYNGSAPDLGAIESD
;
A
#
# COMPACT_ATOMS: atom_id res chain seq x y z
N MET A 1 12.56 13.80 -3.66
CA MET A 1 13.01 14.47 -2.41
C MET A 1 13.62 13.44 -1.50
N LEU A 2 14.75 13.71 -0.84
CA LEU A 2 15.28 12.86 0.23
C LEU A 2 14.96 13.47 1.60
N LEU A 3 14.18 12.76 2.42
CA LEU A 3 13.88 13.09 3.80
C LEU A 3 14.78 12.28 4.74
N ALA A 4 15.85 12.92 5.23
CA ALA A 4 16.84 12.31 6.12
C ALA A 4 16.77 12.82 7.57
N GLY A 5 15.80 13.70 7.88
CA GLY A 5 15.61 14.28 9.20
C GLY A 5 14.59 13.53 10.05
N ASN A 6 14.41 14.00 11.29
CA ASN A 6 13.47 13.45 12.26
C ASN A 6 12.36 14.46 12.58
N ASN A 7 11.18 13.98 12.97
CA ASN A 7 10.07 14.80 13.48
C ASN A 7 9.57 15.88 12.50
N ASN A 8 9.58 15.58 11.20
CA ASN A 8 9.06 16.48 10.17
C ASN A 8 7.60 16.17 9.86
N ILE A 9 6.86 17.19 9.44
CA ILE A 9 5.55 17.05 8.80
C ILE A 9 5.71 17.52 7.35
N ILE A 10 5.41 16.63 6.42
CA ILE A 10 5.37 16.90 4.99
C ILE A 10 3.91 16.80 4.58
N GLU A 11 3.25 17.94 4.41
CA GLU A 11 1.80 18.02 4.24
C GLU A 11 1.45 18.67 2.90
N GLU A 12 0.45 18.11 2.21
CA GLU A 12 -0.12 18.67 0.97
C GLU A 12 0.93 19.00 -0.11
N CYS A 13 1.97 18.16 -0.20
CA CYS A 13 3.04 18.28 -1.18
C CYS A 13 2.78 17.40 -2.39
N VAL A 14 3.28 17.83 -3.56
CA VAL A 14 3.24 17.04 -4.80
C VAL A 14 4.67 16.74 -5.27
N PHE A 15 5.02 15.46 -5.37
CA PHE A 15 6.32 14.98 -5.84
C PHE A 15 6.19 14.36 -7.22
N ARG A 16 6.59 15.11 -8.26
CA ARG A 16 6.35 14.67 -9.64
C ARG A 16 7.44 14.96 -10.63
N TYR A 17 7.51 14.15 -11.68
CA TYR A 17 8.48 14.27 -12.77
C TYR A 17 9.92 14.29 -12.29
N ASN A 18 10.20 13.60 -11.16
CA ASN A 18 11.56 13.44 -10.66
C ASN A 18 12.28 12.34 -11.45
N ARG A 19 13.62 12.42 -11.48
CA ARG A 19 14.49 11.44 -12.16
C ARG A 19 14.90 10.26 -11.27
N ASP A 20 14.11 10.05 -10.22
CA ASP A 20 14.27 9.09 -9.13
C ASP A 20 12.95 9.16 -8.34
N SER A 21 12.84 8.42 -7.23
CA SER A 21 11.67 8.38 -6.36
C SER A 21 11.16 9.77 -5.97
N GLY A 22 9.83 9.93 -5.91
CA GLY A 22 9.17 11.19 -5.57
C GLY A 22 9.55 11.71 -4.19
N LEU A 23 9.32 10.91 -3.14
CA LEU A 23 9.85 11.16 -1.79
C LEU A 23 10.45 9.87 -1.23
N GLN A 24 11.75 9.91 -0.94
CA GLN A 24 12.45 8.84 -0.25
C GLN A 24 12.71 9.24 1.21
N VAL A 25 12.39 8.36 2.15
CA VAL A 25 12.82 8.49 3.55
C VAL A 25 14.00 7.55 3.74
N SER A 26 15.19 8.09 3.97
CA SER A 26 16.40 7.28 4.17
C SER A 26 17.54 8.11 4.78
N ARG A 27 18.55 7.46 5.36
CA ARG A 27 19.75 8.15 5.85
C ARG A 27 20.45 8.89 4.71
N VAL A 28 21.04 10.04 5.02
CA VAL A 28 21.86 10.81 4.06
C VAL A 28 23.34 10.42 4.09
N ASN A 29 23.81 9.85 5.20
CA ASN A 29 25.21 9.52 5.42
C ASN A 29 25.38 8.02 5.58
N SER A 30 26.21 7.40 4.74
CA SER A 30 26.46 5.96 4.76
C SER A 30 27.14 5.47 6.04
N ASN A 31 27.72 6.36 6.85
CA ASN A 31 28.31 6.02 8.15
C ASN A 31 27.29 5.97 9.28
N TYR A 32 26.03 6.35 9.04
CA TYR A 32 24.95 6.23 10.03
C TYR A 32 24.43 4.81 10.02
N ASP A 33 25.14 3.89 10.66
CA ASP A 33 24.87 2.45 10.64
C ASP A 33 23.97 1.99 11.79
N ASP A 34 23.59 2.89 12.71
CA ASP A 34 22.62 2.59 13.76
C ASP A 34 21.23 3.16 13.42
N ILE A 35 20.17 2.36 13.64
CA ILE A 35 18.78 2.76 13.37
C ILE A 35 18.35 4.04 14.12
N SER A 36 18.99 4.37 15.25
CA SER A 36 18.75 5.62 15.98
C SER A 36 19.25 6.87 15.25
N GLU A 37 20.10 6.71 14.24
CA GLU A 37 20.61 7.76 13.37
C GLU A 37 19.79 7.92 12.08
N TRP A 38 18.81 7.04 11.85
CA TRP A 38 17.97 7.02 10.66
C TRP A 38 16.72 7.91 10.83
N PRO A 39 16.20 8.50 9.74
CA PRO A 39 15.04 9.37 9.78
C PRO A 39 13.84 8.72 10.47
N SER A 40 13.33 9.35 11.52
CA SER A 40 12.32 8.81 12.43
C SER A 40 11.22 9.83 12.71
N ASN A 41 10.04 9.33 13.08
CA ASN A 41 8.88 10.11 13.52
C ASN A 41 8.43 11.18 12.51
N ASN A 42 8.58 10.93 11.21
CA ASN A 42 8.07 11.83 10.19
C ASN A 42 6.62 11.47 9.83
N LEU A 43 5.80 12.49 9.63
CA LEU A 43 4.45 12.36 9.10
C LEU A 43 4.42 12.92 7.69
N ILE A 44 4.11 12.06 6.72
CA ILE A 44 3.78 12.46 5.35
C ILE A 44 2.26 12.41 5.25
N LEU A 45 1.64 13.56 5.00
CA LEU A 45 0.20 13.77 5.15
C LEU A 45 -0.36 14.35 3.85
N LYS A 46 -1.44 13.74 3.33
CA LYS A 46 -2.21 14.27 2.19
C LYS A 46 -1.34 14.69 1.01
N SER A 47 -0.26 13.97 0.78
CA SER A 47 0.71 14.29 -0.27
C SER A 47 0.50 13.37 -1.47
N GLU A 48 0.85 13.86 -2.64
CA GLU A 48 0.71 13.18 -3.92
C GLU A 48 2.11 12.88 -4.49
N SER A 49 2.30 11.72 -5.11
CA SER A 49 3.53 11.38 -5.82
C SER A 49 3.24 10.70 -7.14
N HIS A 50 3.69 11.28 -8.25
CA HIS A 50 3.35 10.77 -9.58
C HIS A 50 4.36 11.06 -10.69
N ASP A 51 4.32 10.25 -11.74
CA ASP A 51 5.16 10.40 -12.93
C ASP A 51 6.66 10.51 -12.62
N ASN A 52 7.12 9.84 -11.56
CA ASN A 52 8.54 9.76 -11.24
C ASN A 52 9.18 8.64 -12.07
N SER A 53 10.36 8.90 -12.63
CA SER A 53 11.02 7.99 -13.56
C SER A 53 12.53 8.18 -13.59
N ASP A 54 13.27 7.15 -13.17
CA ASP A 54 14.72 7.06 -13.33
C ASP A 54 15.09 6.55 -14.74
N SER A 55 16.37 6.60 -15.10
CA SER A 55 16.81 6.26 -16.46
C SER A 55 16.71 4.77 -16.79
N ASP A 56 16.73 3.91 -15.78
CA ASP A 56 16.72 2.46 -15.93
C ASP A 56 15.30 1.90 -15.76
N HIS A 57 14.37 2.75 -15.28
CA HIS A 57 12.95 2.50 -15.09
C HIS A 57 12.65 1.41 -14.04
N GLU A 58 13.45 1.34 -12.99
CA GLU A 58 13.40 0.26 -11.99
C GLU A 58 13.56 0.76 -10.55
N ASP A 59 13.83 2.05 -10.32
CA ASP A 59 14.14 2.59 -8.99
C ASP A 59 13.23 3.76 -8.56
N ALA A 60 12.54 4.41 -9.51
CA ALA A 60 11.73 5.59 -9.23
C ALA A 60 10.30 5.25 -8.81
N ASP A 61 10.13 5.18 -7.49
CA ASP A 61 8.85 4.98 -6.84
C ASP A 61 8.10 6.29 -6.58
N GLY A 62 6.84 6.19 -6.19
CA GLY A 62 6.13 7.34 -5.63
C GLY A 62 6.66 7.74 -4.24
N PHE A 63 6.52 6.84 -3.28
CA PHE A 63 6.99 7.00 -1.90
C PHE A 63 7.93 5.85 -1.51
N ALA A 64 9.17 6.19 -1.15
CA ALA A 64 10.22 5.22 -0.91
C ALA A 64 10.78 5.29 0.52
N PRO A 65 10.03 4.91 1.58
CA PRO A 65 10.61 4.71 2.90
C PRO A 65 11.45 3.42 2.94
N LYS A 66 12.61 3.45 2.27
CA LYS A 66 13.47 2.28 2.02
C LYS A 66 14.91 2.46 2.49
N LEU A 67 15.63 1.34 2.48
CA LEU A 67 17.04 1.14 2.82
C LEU A 67 17.37 1.33 4.30
N THR A 68 17.16 2.54 4.82
CA THR A 68 17.60 2.92 6.17
C THR A 68 16.63 3.92 6.79
N VAL A 69 15.51 3.38 7.26
CA VAL A 69 14.40 4.16 7.82
C VAL A 69 14.30 3.89 9.31
N GLY A 70 14.27 4.97 10.10
CA GLY A 70 14.07 4.88 11.53
C GLY A 70 12.61 4.59 11.90
N LYS A 71 12.29 4.65 13.20
CA LYS A 71 10.96 4.24 13.70
C LYS A 71 9.93 5.36 13.59
N GLY A 72 8.65 5.00 13.56
CA GLY A 72 7.53 5.94 13.74
C GLY A 72 7.23 6.81 12.53
N ASN A 73 7.69 6.42 11.33
CA ASN A 73 7.33 7.12 10.11
C ASN A 73 5.93 6.69 9.65
N ILE A 74 5.10 7.68 9.31
CA ILE A 74 3.69 7.47 8.94
C ILE A 74 3.41 8.17 7.62
N PHE A 75 2.73 7.47 6.71
CA PHE A 75 2.10 8.02 5.52
C PHE A 75 0.59 7.98 5.74
N ARG A 76 -0.08 9.14 5.67
CA ARG A 76 -1.52 9.26 5.91
C ARG A 76 -2.22 10.01 4.79
N GLY A 77 -3.29 9.46 4.24
CA GLY A 77 -4.11 10.16 3.26
C GLY A 77 -3.38 10.50 1.96
N CYS A 78 -2.28 9.81 1.66
CA CYS A 78 -1.41 10.12 0.52
C CYS A 78 -1.89 9.37 -0.72
N VAL A 79 -1.59 9.92 -1.90
CA VAL A 79 -1.91 9.30 -3.18
C VAL A 79 -0.64 9.09 -3.99
N SER A 80 -0.41 7.86 -4.46
CA SER A 80 0.71 7.53 -5.34
C SER A 80 0.18 6.96 -6.64
N HIS A 81 0.60 7.54 -7.77
CA HIS A 81 0.13 7.03 -9.05
C HIS A 81 1.06 7.26 -10.22
N HIS A 82 0.95 6.40 -11.22
CA HIS A 82 1.67 6.56 -12.48
C HIS A 82 3.20 6.74 -12.30
N ASN A 83 3.79 6.14 -11.26
CA ASN A 83 5.24 6.09 -11.12
C ASN A 83 5.80 4.95 -11.99
N ILE A 84 7.05 5.06 -12.44
CA ILE A 84 7.59 4.10 -13.40
C ILE A 84 7.76 2.71 -12.77
N ASP A 85 8.13 2.65 -11.48
CA ASP A 85 8.27 1.39 -10.74
C ASP A 85 7.09 1.19 -9.78
N ASP A 86 7.26 1.37 -8.46
CA ASP A 86 6.18 1.14 -7.51
C ASP A 86 5.51 2.43 -7.01
N GLY A 87 4.34 2.25 -6.42
CA GLY A 87 3.68 3.27 -5.63
C GLY A 87 4.38 3.56 -4.31
N TRP A 88 4.62 2.50 -3.55
CA TRP A 88 5.35 2.48 -2.29
C TRP A 88 6.42 1.38 -2.31
N ASP A 89 7.65 1.73 -1.94
CA ASP A 89 8.75 0.77 -1.76
C ASP A 89 9.36 0.87 -0.35
N LEU A 90 9.26 -0.22 0.41
CA LEU A 90 9.80 -0.40 1.76
C LEU A 90 11.02 -1.33 1.77
N TYR A 91 11.69 -1.54 0.64
CA TYR A 91 12.85 -2.43 0.51
C TYR A 91 13.93 -2.15 1.57
N ALA A 92 14.45 -3.21 2.20
CA ALA A 92 15.47 -3.10 3.24
C ALA A 92 16.65 -4.00 2.90
N LYS A 93 17.88 -3.47 2.93
CA LYS A 93 19.06 -4.25 2.53
C LYS A 93 19.52 -5.18 3.64
N SER A 94 19.86 -6.42 3.29
CA SER A 94 20.45 -7.39 4.22
C SER A 94 21.72 -6.85 4.91
N GLU A 95 22.48 -6.02 4.20
CA GLU A 95 23.71 -5.39 4.66
C GLU A 95 23.49 -4.35 5.75
N THR A 96 22.35 -3.64 5.72
CA THR A 96 21.99 -2.63 6.73
C THR A 96 21.05 -3.16 7.80
N GLY A 97 20.39 -4.30 7.55
CA GLY A 97 19.47 -4.92 8.49
C GLY A 97 18.06 -4.34 8.46
N PRO A 98 17.22 -4.71 9.45
CA PRO A 98 15.84 -4.26 9.58
C PRO A 98 15.70 -2.74 9.70
N ILE A 99 14.74 -2.18 8.97
CA ILE A 99 14.27 -0.80 9.13
C ILE A 99 13.18 -0.70 10.22
N GLY A 100 12.85 0.51 10.62
CA GLY A 100 11.73 0.77 11.51
C GLY A 100 10.38 0.43 10.86
N VAL A 101 9.42 0.06 11.69
CA VAL A 101 8.03 -0.12 11.25
C VAL A 101 7.50 1.19 10.67
N VAL A 102 7.11 1.13 9.41
CA VAL A 102 6.33 2.15 8.70
C VAL A 102 4.83 1.83 8.83
N THR A 103 4.03 2.85 9.09
CA THR A 103 2.56 2.78 9.03
C THR A 103 2.08 3.54 7.80
N ILE A 104 1.29 2.87 6.96
CA ILE A 104 0.60 3.45 5.81
C ILE A 104 -0.89 3.39 6.11
N GLU A 105 -1.56 4.53 6.09
CA GLU A 105 -2.98 4.60 6.44
C GLU A 105 -3.77 5.59 5.58
N ASP A 106 -5.00 5.24 5.24
CA ASP A 106 -5.88 6.07 4.42
C ASP A 106 -5.27 6.46 3.05
N CYS A 107 -4.26 5.71 2.59
CA CYS A 107 -3.53 6.01 1.34
C CYS A 107 -4.15 5.31 0.14
N ILE A 108 -4.05 5.94 -1.03
CA ILE A 108 -4.51 5.38 -2.31
C ILE A 108 -3.32 5.21 -3.23
N ASP A 109 -3.28 4.05 -3.87
CA ASP A 109 -2.26 3.68 -4.83
C ASP A 109 -2.90 3.23 -6.14
N HIS A 110 -2.42 3.77 -7.28
CA HIS A 110 -2.90 3.28 -8.56
C HIS A 110 -2.01 3.51 -9.78
N ASN A 111 -2.22 2.66 -10.79
CA ASN A 111 -1.61 2.84 -12.11
C ASN A 111 -0.07 2.90 -12.10
N ASN A 112 0.61 2.44 -11.05
CA ASN A 112 2.07 2.39 -11.03
C ASN A 112 2.58 1.29 -11.99
N GLY A 113 3.79 1.48 -12.51
CA GLY A 113 4.34 0.72 -13.62
C GLY A 113 4.07 1.30 -15.00
N MET A 114 3.31 2.40 -15.08
CA MET A 114 3.00 3.12 -16.30
C MET A 114 2.86 4.62 -16.01
N LEU A 115 3.66 5.46 -16.67
CA LEU A 115 3.55 6.91 -16.61
C LEU A 115 2.25 7.39 -17.26
N SER A 116 1.82 8.61 -16.93
CA SER A 116 0.62 9.23 -17.50
C SER A 116 0.69 9.45 -19.03
N ASP A 117 1.90 9.45 -19.61
CA ASP A 117 2.11 9.51 -21.06
C ASP A 117 2.05 8.13 -21.76
N GLY A 118 1.85 7.06 -20.98
CA GLY A 118 1.74 5.68 -21.44
C GLY A 118 3.08 4.92 -21.52
N ASN A 119 4.21 5.55 -21.18
CA ASN A 119 5.48 4.84 -21.04
C ASN A 119 5.42 3.88 -19.85
N THR A 120 6.03 2.70 -19.97
CA THR A 120 6.05 1.68 -18.93
C THR A 120 7.49 1.28 -18.61
N SER A 121 7.74 0.86 -17.37
CA SER A 121 9.03 0.28 -16.95
C SER A 121 9.43 -0.98 -17.71
N GLY A 122 8.55 -1.54 -18.55
CA GLY A 122 8.83 -2.76 -19.29
C GLY A 122 8.91 -3.96 -18.35
N SER A 123 10.07 -4.19 -17.73
CA SER A 123 10.33 -5.30 -16.80
C SER A 123 10.39 -4.88 -15.33
N GLY A 124 10.15 -3.60 -15.00
CA GLY A 124 10.07 -3.14 -13.61
C GLY A 124 9.02 -3.88 -12.79
N ASP A 125 9.01 -3.61 -11.49
CA ASP A 125 8.25 -4.37 -10.50
C ASP A 125 6.77 -3.97 -10.45
N LYS A 126 6.44 -2.67 -10.61
CA LYS A 126 5.08 -2.17 -10.91
C LYS A 126 4.03 -2.49 -9.84
N ASN A 127 4.44 -2.55 -8.58
CA ASN A 127 3.53 -2.84 -7.48
C ASN A 127 2.89 -1.55 -6.97
N GLY A 128 1.76 -1.71 -6.29
CA GLY A 128 1.23 -0.62 -5.49
C GLY A 128 2.00 -0.45 -4.20
N PHE A 129 1.79 -1.38 -3.26
CA PHE A 129 2.49 -1.41 -1.98
C PHE A 129 3.50 -2.56 -1.94
N LYS A 130 4.77 -2.27 -2.18
CA LYS A 130 5.91 -3.19 -2.00
C LYS A 130 6.42 -3.10 -0.56
N LEU A 131 6.05 -4.07 0.28
CA LEU A 131 6.20 -3.99 1.74
C LEU A 131 7.48 -4.66 2.28
N GLY A 132 8.55 -4.58 1.49
CA GLY A 132 9.93 -4.84 1.89
C GLY A 132 10.50 -6.17 1.42
N SER A 133 11.79 -6.25 1.14
CA SER A 133 12.49 -7.51 0.82
C SER A 133 14.01 -7.35 0.87
N SER A 134 14.76 -8.39 0.46
CA SER A 134 16.14 -8.78 0.83
C SER A 134 16.25 -9.72 2.03
N GLY A 135 15.19 -10.49 2.31
CA GLY A 135 15.17 -11.45 3.43
C GLY A 135 15.13 -10.77 4.81
N ILE A 136 14.63 -9.54 4.86
CA ILE A 136 14.50 -8.73 6.06
C ILE A 136 13.06 -8.71 6.51
N TYR A 137 12.86 -8.94 7.81
CA TYR A 137 11.55 -9.12 8.42
C TYR A 137 11.17 -7.89 9.24
N VAL A 138 10.13 -7.16 8.83
CA VAL A 138 9.62 -5.97 9.53
C VAL A 138 8.09 -5.97 9.51
N ASP A 139 7.49 -5.89 10.69
CA ASP A 139 6.04 -5.92 10.91
C ASP A 139 5.38 -4.58 10.55
N HIS A 140 5.36 -4.24 9.25
CA HIS A 140 4.70 -3.04 8.74
C HIS A 140 3.19 -3.07 8.98
N ILE A 141 2.56 -1.90 8.92
CA ILE A 141 1.12 -1.74 9.11
C ILE A 141 0.56 -1.02 7.90
N VAL A 142 -0.42 -1.61 7.24
CA VAL A 142 -1.17 -1.01 6.13
C VAL A 142 -2.65 -1.10 6.42
N ARG A 143 -3.32 0.05 6.52
CA ARG A 143 -4.74 0.10 6.87
C ARG A 143 -5.54 1.16 6.14
N ARG A 144 -6.83 0.91 5.89
CA ARG A 144 -7.69 1.84 5.13
C ARG A 144 -7.09 2.28 3.80
N SER A 145 -6.28 1.42 3.19
CA SER A 145 -5.58 1.73 1.95
C SER A 145 -6.19 1.04 0.74
N ILE A 146 -6.09 1.69 -0.41
CA ILE A 146 -6.64 1.23 -1.68
C ILE A 146 -5.50 1.00 -2.66
N ALA A 147 -5.48 -0.14 -3.34
CA ALA A 147 -4.56 -0.41 -4.46
C ALA A 147 -5.33 -0.83 -5.71
N PHE A 148 -5.20 -0.10 -6.82
CA PHE A 148 -5.90 -0.47 -8.05
C PHE A 148 -5.14 -0.20 -9.34
N ASN A 149 -5.42 -0.98 -10.39
CA ASN A 149 -4.85 -0.81 -11.73
C ASN A 149 -3.31 -0.76 -11.79
N ASN A 150 -2.59 -1.24 -10.77
CA ASN A 150 -1.13 -1.33 -10.85
C ASN A 150 -0.71 -2.38 -11.88
N GLY A 151 0.45 -2.16 -12.50
CA GLY A 151 0.95 -3.03 -13.56
C GLY A 151 1.22 -4.46 -13.11
N LYS A 152 1.39 -4.69 -11.81
CA LYS A 152 1.60 -6.01 -11.20
C LYS A 152 0.74 -6.22 -9.96
N HIS A 153 1.31 -6.16 -8.76
CA HIS A 153 0.57 -6.46 -7.52
C HIS A 153 -0.07 -5.22 -6.91
N GLY A 154 -1.22 -5.37 -6.26
CA GLY A 154 -1.77 -4.31 -5.41
C GLY A 154 -0.97 -4.17 -4.12
N PHE A 155 -1.01 -5.20 -3.29
CA PHE A 155 -0.22 -5.33 -2.06
C PHE A 155 0.67 -6.56 -2.16
N THR A 156 1.98 -6.36 -2.03
CA THR A 156 2.96 -7.46 -2.00
C THR A 156 3.84 -7.35 -0.77
N ASP A 157 4.05 -8.48 -0.09
CA ASP A 157 5.06 -8.58 0.97
C ASP A 157 6.48 -8.53 0.39
N ASN A 158 6.64 -8.71 -0.93
CA ASN A 158 7.89 -8.82 -1.67
C ASN A 158 8.92 -9.82 -1.07
N GLY A 159 8.51 -10.72 -0.18
CA GLY A 159 9.41 -11.62 0.56
C GLY A 159 9.79 -11.16 1.99
N ASN A 160 9.24 -10.06 2.49
CA ASN A 160 9.20 -9.77 3.93
C ASN A 160 8.17 -10.70 4.61
N THR A 161 8.57 -11.93 4.92
CA THR A 161 7.69 -12.96 5.52
C THR A 161 7.47 -12.77 7.04
N SER A 162 7.44 -11.52 7.50
CA SER A 162 7.16 -11.15 8.89
C SER A 162 5.66 -11.21 9.22
N SER A 163 5.19 -10.45 10.21
CA SER A 163 3.79 -10.31 10.59
C SER A 163 3.23 -8.93 10.21
N ILE A 164 3.39 -8.54 8.93
CA ILE A 164 2.72 -7.35 8.38
C ILE A 164 1.20 -7.43 8.64
N LYS A 165 0.62 -6.33 9.11
CA LYS A 165 -0.82 -6.21 9.35
C LYS A 165 -1.50 -5.52 8.18
N PHE A 166 -2.44 -6.22 7.55
CA PHE A 166 -3.35 -5.70 6.53
C PHE A 166 -4.74 -5.57 7.15
N ILE A 167 -5.18 -4.33 7.39
CA ILE A 167 -6.42 -4.05 8.12
C ILE A 167 -7.32 -3.14 7.28
N ASN A 168 -8.53 -3.56 6.94
CA ASN A 168 -9.48 -2.70 6.21
C ASN A 168 -8.85 -2.12 4.93
N ASN A 169 -8.27 -2.95 4.06
CA ASN A 169 -7.75 -2.47 2.77
C ASN A 169 -8.65 -2.95 1.62
N THR A 170 -8.66 -2.23 0.51
CA THR A 170 -9.36 -2.62 -0.72
C THR A 170 -8.37 -2.75 -1.87
N ALA A 171 -8.32 -3.90 -2.52
CA ALA A 171 -7.53 -4.11 -3.74
C ALA A 171 -8.44 -4.44 -4.92
N TYR A 172 -8.24 -3.76 -6.05
CA TYR A 172 -9.12 -3.89 -7.21
C TYR A 172 -8.33 -3.87 -8.53
N ASN A 173 -8.55 -4.87 -9.40
CA ASN A 173 -8.09 -4.82 -10.78
C ASN A 173 -6.58 -4.54 -10.97
N ASN A 174 -5.73 -5.10 -10.11
CA ASN A 174 -4.28 -5.07 -10.31
C ASN A 174 -3.86 -6.13 -11.34
N GLY A 175 -2.80 -5.86 -12.11
CA GLY A 175 -2.41 -6.63 -13.29
C GLY A 175 -2.09 -8.11 -13.02
N GLU A 176 -1.58 -8.41 -11.82
CA GLU A 176 -1.42 -9.77 -11.31
C GLU A 176 -2.32 -9.96 -10.07
N TYR A 177 -1.72 -10.25 -8.91
CA TYR A 177 -2.45 -10.43 -7.67
C TYR A 177 -2.83 -9.08 -7.05
N ASN A 178 -4.08 -8.94 -6.62
CA ASN A 178 -4.47 -7.84 -5.74
C ASN A 178 -3.70 -7.90 -4.43
N PHE A 179 -3.60 -9.09 -3.88
CA PHE A 179 -2.82 -9.40 -2.71
C PHE A 179 -1.87 -10.58 -3.09
N HIS A 180 -0.54 -10.39 -3.03
CA HIS A 180 0.48 -11.47 -3.13
C HIS A 180 1.34 -11.63 -1.87
N ARG A 181 1.45 -12.86 -1.31
CA ARG A 181 2.35 -13.21 -0.18
C ARG A 181 3.28 -14.35 -0.52
N CYS A 182 4.50 -14.28 -0.02
CA CYS A 182 5.47 -15.37 -0.05
C CYS A 182 5.20 -16.42 1.05
N ASP A 183 5.64 -17.66 0.79
CA ASP A 183 5.51 -18.75 1.76
C ASP A 183 6.33 -18.48 3.02
N GLY A 184 5.86 -19.01 4.15
CA GLY A 184 6.54 -18.86 5.44
C GLY A 184 6.24 -17.55 6.16
N ALA A 185 5.34 -16.73 5.62
CA ALA A 185 4.88 -15.51 6.28
C ALA A 185 3.92 -15.77 7.45
N SER A 186 3.79 -14.76 8.32
CA SER A 186 2.91 -14.77 9.50
C SER A 186 2.04 -13.52 9.58
N HIS A 187 1.66 -13.00 8.41
CA HIS A 187 0.85 -11.79 8.27
C HIS A 187 -0.51 -11.91 8.94
N VAL A 188 -1.16 -10.77 9.17
CA VAL A 188 -2.48 -10.71 9.77
C VAL A 188 -3.42 -9.97 8.82
N PHE A 189 -4.55 -10.59 8.48
CA PHE A 189 -5.56 -10.04 7.59
C PHE A 189 -6.87 -9.84 8.34
N ILE A 190 -7.29 -8.58 8.47
CA ILE A 190 -8.54 -8.20 9.14
C ILE A 190 -9.32 -7.27 8.21
N ASN A 191 -10.57 -7.60 7.92
CA ASN A 191 -11.52 -6.78 7.18
C ASN A 191 -11.10 -6.35 5.77
N ASN A 192 -10.22 -7.09 5.08
CA ASN A 192 -9.77 -6.69 3.74
C ASN A 192 -10.76 -7.11 2.66
N VAL A 193 -10.77 -6.37 1.55
CA VAL A 193 -11.56 -6.63 0.35
C VAL A 193 -10.65 -6.73 -0.86
N SER A 194 -10.86 -7.74 -1.70
CA SER A 194 -10.16 -7.95 -2.95
C SER A 194 -11.14 -8.49 -4.00
N PHE A 195 -11.08 -7.95 -5.21
CA PHE A 195 -11.83 -8.50 -6.34
C PHE A 195 -11.24 -8.05 -7.68
N ALA A 196 -11.54 -8.82 -8.73
CA ALA A 196 -11.14 -8.55 -10.11
C ALA A 196 -9.62 -8.43 -10.36
N GLY A 197 -8.75 -9.02 -9.53
CA GLY A 197 -7.31 -9.12 -9.85
C GLY A 197 -7.04 -9.96 -11.09
N GLY A 198 -5.90 -9.74 -11.76
CA GLY A 198 -5.43 -10.59 -12.86
C GLY A 198 -5.15 -12.04 -12.43
N HIS A 199 -4.91 -12.25 -11.14
CA HIS A 199 -4.90 -13.54 -10.46
C HIS A 199 -5.75 -13.47 -9.18
N THR A 200 -6.25 -14.64 -8.76
CA THR A 200 -6.77 -14.86 -7.41
C THR A 200 -5.68 -14.60 -6.38
N ASP A 201 -6.05 -14.07 -5.21
CA ASP A 201 -5.08 -13.71 -4.18
C ASP A 201 -4.21 -14.90 -3.75
N ARG A 202 -3.00 -14.62 -3.27
CA ARG A 202 -2.13 -15.62 -2.64
C ARG A 202 -1.94 -15.26 -1.17
N ILE A 203 -2.67 -15.85 -0.23
CA ILE A 203 -2.71 -15.43 1.18
C ILE A 203 -1.88 -16.38 2.04
N VAL A 204 -0.98 -15.82 2.84
CA VAL A 204 -0.19 -16.56 3.82
C VAL A 204 -0.19 -15.77 5.12
N GLY A 205 -0.84 -16.30 6.15
CA GLY A 205 -0.97 -15.63 7.44
C GLY A 205 -2.24 -16.01 8.20
N ASP A 206 -2.52 -15.28 9.27
CA ASP A 206 -3.74 -15.35 10.06
C ASP A 206 -4.89 -14.63 9.35
N ILE A 207 -5.91 -15.41 8.99
CA ILE A 207 -7.16 -14.98 8.35
C ILE A 207 -8.38 -15.30 9.23
N SER A 208 -8.18 -15.43 10.55
CA SER A 208 -9.26 -15.77 11.49
C SER A 208 -10.33 -14.68 11.60
N ALA A 209 -10.01 -13.43 11.23
CA ALA A 209 -10.96 -12.34 11.12
C ALA A 209 -11.71 -12.36 9.77
N PRO A 210 -12.89 -11.73 9.68
CA PRO A 210 -13.61 -11.57 8.42
C PRO A 210 -12.75 -10.88 7.35
N ASN A 211 -12.83 -11.37 6.12
CA ASN A 211 -12.25 -10.76 4.93
C ASN A 211 -13.10 -11.19 3.71
N ALA A 212 -13.07 -10.39 2.64
CA ALA A 212 -13.59 -10.71 1.32
C ALA A 212 -12.42 -10.79 0.33
N LEU A 213 -11.61 -11.85 0.42
CA LEU A 213 -10.43 -12.08 -0.42
C LEU A 213 -10.72 -13.19 -1.46
N THR A 214 -9.78 -13.46 -2.35
CA THR A 214 -10.04 -14.29 -3.56
C THR A 214 -9.15 -15.52 -3.74
N GLU A 215 -8.37 -15.95 -2.75
CA GLU A 215 -7.52 -17.15 -2.91
C GLU A 215 -8.35 -18.43 -3.12
N ASP A 216 -8.03 -19.18 -4.17
CA ASP A 216 -8.78 -20.35 -4.64
C ASP A 216 -8.81 -21.53 -3.66
N ASP A 217 -7.74 -21.70 -2.87
CA ASP A 217 -7.59 -22.82 -1.92
C ASP A 217 -8.26 -22.55 -0.57
N LEU A 218 -8.89 -21.39 -0.40
CA LEU A 218 -9.56 -20.95 0.82
C LEU A 218 -11.05 -20.72 0.60
N TYR A 219 -11.83 -20.92 1.67
CA TYR A 219 -13.24 -20.54 1.68
C TYR A 219 -13.40 -19.13 2.23
N TRP A 220 -14.11 -18.29 1.48
CA TRP A 220 -14.44 -16.92 1.88
C TRP A 220 -15.95 -16.82 2.12
N TYR A 221 -16.32 -16.36 3.31
CA TYR A 221 -17.74 -16.16 3.64
C TYR A 221 -18.32 -14.95 2.91
N TYR A 222 -17.52 -13.89 2.78
CA TYR A 222 -17.84 -12.69 2.03
C TYR A 222 -17.12 -12.74 0.68
N ILE A 223 -17.82 -12.33 -0.37
CA ILE A 223 -17.27 -12.25 -1.73
C ILE A 223 -17.66 -10.87 -2.25
N ALA A 224 -16.66 -10.04 -2.53
CA ALA A 224 -16.91 -8.73 -3.11
C ALA A 224 -17.02 -8.82 -4.63
N ASP A 225 -17.99 -8.13 -5.22
CA ASP A 225 -18.07 -7.94 -6.66
C ASP A 225 -18.53 -6.53 -7.04
N GLU A 226 -18.74 -6.28 -8.34
CA GLU A 226 -19.14 -4.96 -8.84
C GLU A 226 -20.46 -4.43 -8.25
N SER A 227 -21.33 -5.32 -7.78
CA SER A 227 -22.65 -4.95 -7.25
C SER A 227 -22.58 -4.34 -5.85
N ASP A 228 -21.48 -4.57 -5.13
CA ASP A 228 -21.20 -4.04 -3.79
C ASP A 228 -20.78 -2.57 -3.82
N PHE A 229 -20.39 -2.02 -4.97
CA PHE A 229 -19.79 -0.68 -5.04
C PHE A 229 -20.68 0.34 -5.74
N VAL A 230 -20.60 1.59 -5.30
CA VAL A 230 -21.32 2.73 -5.91
C VAL A 230 -20.87 2.93 -7.35
N THR A 231 -19.57 2.90 -7.60
CA THR A 231 -18.96 2.95 -8.94
C THR A 231 -17.58 2.30 -8.92
N LEU A 232 -17.22 1.68 -10.05
CA LEU A 232 -15.86 1.18 -10.34
C LEU A 232 -15.10 2.10 -11.30
N THR A 233 -15.66 3.27 -11.62
CA THR A 233 -14.95 4.31 -12.38
C THR A 233 -14.31 5.28 -11.42
N PRO A 234 -12.96 5.37 -11.36
CA PRO A 234 -12.28 6.30 -10.46
C PRO A 234 -12.59 7.76 -10.81
N GLY A 235 -12.48 8.62 -9.81
CA GLY A 235 -12.51 10.07 -9.91
C GLY A 235 -11.23 10.64 -10.54
N ILE A 236 -10.80 11.80 -10.06
CA ILE A 236 -9.53 12.41 -10.50
C ILE A 236 -8.35 11.66 -9.88
N ASP A 237 -7.19 11.63 -10.54
CA ASP A 237 -6.03 10.84 -10.09
C ASP A 237 -5.57 11.21 -8.67
N SER A 238 -5.61 12.48 -8.29
CA SER A 238 -5.19 12.93 -6.96
C SER A 238 -6.23 12.68 -5.85
N ASP A 239 -7.45 12.26 -6.19
CA ASP A 239 -8.51 11.86 -5.26
C ASP A 239 -9.49 10.89 -5.95
N PRO A 240 -9.08 9.63 -6.17
CA PRO A 240 -9.86 8.69 -6.97
C PRO A 240 -11.22 8.36 -6.36
N SER A 241 -11.37 8.44 -5.04
CA SER A 241 -12.62 8.09 -4.35
C SER A 241 -13.61 9.25 -4.22
N SER A 242 -13.23 10.48 -4.60
CA SER A 242 -14.09 11.68 -4.54
C SER A 242 -15.47 11.55 -5.21
N ASN A 243 -15.64 10.64 -6.18
CA ASN A 243 -16.89 10.40 -6.90
C ASN A 243 -17.68 9.18 -6.39
N GLY A 244 -17.27 8.57 -5.28
CA GLY A 244 -17.84 7.33 -4.75
C GLY A 244 -17.15 6.06 -5.26
N PHE A 245 -16.02 6.16 -5.97
CA PHE A 245 -15.26 5.00 -6.41
C PHE A 245 -14.83 4.13 -5.23
N LEU A 246 -15.19 2.84 -5.32
CA LEU A 246 -14.99 1.83 -4.28
C LEU A 246 -15.65 2.12 -2.93
N HIS A 247 -16.59 3.08 -2.87
CA HIS A 247 -17.50 3.18 -1.73
C HIS A 247 -18.50 2.03 -1.80
N LEU A 248 -18.79 1.40 -0.65
CA LEU A 248 -19.83 0.40 -0.56
C LEU A 248 -21.20 1.01 -0.90
N LYS A 249 -21.95 0.30 -1.72
CA LYS A 249 -23.30 0.62 -2.10
C LYS A 249 -24.25 0.19 -0.99
N TYR A 250 -25.27 1.01 -0.75
CA TYR A 250 -26.33 0.69 0.20
C TYR A 250 -26.89 -0.73 -0.04
N GLY A 251 -26.88 -1.54 1.01
CA GLY A 251 -27.35 -2.92 1.01
C GLY A 251 -26.31 -3.97 0.60
N SER A 252 -25.05 -3.57 0.36
CA SER A 252 -23.93 -4.51 0.30
C SER A 252 -23.84 -5.30 1.61
N ASP A 253 -23.52 -6.59 1.51
CA ASP A 253 -23.31 -7.47 2.67
C ASP A 253 -21.93 -7.28 3.32
N LEU A 254 -21.09 -6.42 2.75
CA LEU A 254 -19.80 -6.00 3.29
C LEU A 254 -19.94 -4.89 4.35
N ILE A 255 -21.10 -4.26 4.45
CA ILE A 255 -21.42 -3.26 5.47
C ILE A 255 -21.64 -3.95 6.82
N ASP A 256 -21.08 -3.39 7.91
CA ASP A 256 -21.19 -3.91 9.27
C ASP A 256 -20.68 -5.37 9.44
N ALA A 257 -19.87 -5.85 8.49
CA ALA A 257 -19.47 -7.26 8.40
C ALA A 257 -18.09 -7.58 9.02
N GLY A 258 -17.33 -6.54 9.37
CA GLY A 258 -15.99 -6.66 9.94
C GLY A 258 -15.95 -6.85 11.45
N VAL A 259 -14.75 -6.78 11.99
CA VAL A 259 -14.47 -6.78 13.43
C VAL A 259 -13.63 -5.57 13.83
N ALA A 260 -13.81 -5.08 15.05
CA ALA A 260 -13.02 -3.96 15.56
C ALA A 260 -11.51 -4.26 15.50
N ALA A 261 -10.74 -3.30 14.99
CA ALA A 261 -9.29 -3.38 14.87
C ALA A 261 -8.62 -2.06 15.28
N GLU A 262 -7.34 -2.13 15.60
CA GLU A 262 -6.59 -0.98 16.11
C GLU A 262 -6.52 0.18 15.08
N GLY A 263 -6.98 1.35 15.50
CA GLY A 263 -7.05 2.58 14.70
C GLY A 263 -7.97 2.50 13.49
N ILE A 264 -9.01 1.66 13.57
CA ILE A 264 -10.16 1.68 12.68
C ILE A 264 -11.33 2.29 13.45
N GLU A 265 -11.71 3.52 13.09
CA GLU A 265 -12.99 4.11 13.48
C GLU A 265 -14.08 3.60 12.54
N TYR A 266 -15.31 3.42 13.00
CA TYR A 266 -16.39 2.85 12.18
C TYR A 266 -17.76 3.39 12.55
N ASN A 267 -18.72 3.23 11.65
CA ASN A 267 -20.13 3.59 11.85
C ASN A 267 -20.96 2.33 12.11
N GLY A 268 -22.22 2.50 12.53
CA GLY A 268 -23.11 1.35 12.71
C GLY A 268 -22.72 0.43 13.90
N SER A 269 -22.79 -0.88 13.66
CA SER A 269 -22.62 -1.94 14.65
C SER A 269 -21.23 -2.59 14.64
N ALA A 270 -20.52 -2.57 13.51
CA ALA A 270 -19.16 -3.06 13.33
C ALA A 270 -18.50 -2.36 12.13
N PRO A 271 -17.17 -2.39 11.97
CA PRO A 271 -16.53 -1.87 10.78
C PRO A 271 -17.04 -2.55 9.51
N ASP A 272 -17.18 -1.77 8.45
CA ASP A 272 -17.33 -2.33 7.12
C ASP A 272 -16.07 -3.13 6.72
N LEU A 273 -16.22 -4.08 5.79
CA LEU A 273 -15.07 -4.64 5.10
C LEU A 273 -14.56 -3.64 4.05
N GLY A 274 -13.24 -3.55 3.92
CA GLY A 274 -12.57 -2.68 2.95
C GLY A 274 -12.13 -1.34 3.53
N ALA A 275 -11.61 -0.48 2.66
CA ALA A 275 -10.91 0.74 3.04
C ALA A 275 -11.82 1.91 3.46
N ILE A 276 -13.02 2.00 2.90
CA ILE A 276 -13.91 3.14 3.06
C ILE A 276 -15.11 2.71 3.89
N GLU A 277 -15.29 3.37 5.02
CA GLU A 277 -16.48 3.20 5.85
C GLU A 277 -17.71 3.85 5.18
N SER A 278 -18.84 3.16 5.21
CA SER A 278 -20.14 3.72 4.83
C SER A 278 -20.76 4.54 5.97
N ASP A 279 -21.69 5.43 5.63
CA ASP A 279 -22.42 6.30 6.58
C ASP A 279 -23.64 5.61 7.20
#